data_AF-A0A2V6X4X0-F1
#
_entry.id   AF-A0A2V6X4X0-F1
#
_cell.length_a   1.000
_cell.length_b   1.000
_cell.length_c   1.000
_cell.angle_alpha   90.00
_cell.angle_beta   90.00
_cell.angle_gamma   90.00
#
_symmetry.space_group_name_H-M   'P 1'
#
loop_
_entity.id
_entity.type
_entity.pdbx_description
1 polymer ?
#
loop_
_entity_poly.entity_id
_entity_poly.type
_entity_poly.pdbx_seq_one_letter_code
_entity_poly.pdbx_strand_id
1 'polypeptide(L)'
;MANPSGTSHVYVGTAARIPGAVSGIFRQTVGSDQWERLSKGLPGRMDVQAITIHPTDSNLIFAGSQNGPYRSRDDGASWERLPFPDEGQEVWSILIHPRDPRTMYLGTSPVAVYR
;
A
#
# COMPACT_ATOMS: atom_id res chain seq x y z
N MET A 1 -16.61 -25.24 -12.55
CA MET A 1 -15.17 -25.31 -12.89
C MET A 1 -14.59 -23.93 -12.69
N ALA A 2 -13.81 -23.73 -11.63
CA ALA A 2 -13.19 -22.45 -11.33
C ALA A 2 -12.03 -22.20 -12.31
N ASN A 3 -11.95 -21.00 -12.85
CA ASN A 3 -10.87 -20.54 -13.71
C ASN A 3 -9.56 -20.45 -12.88
N PRO A 4 -8.51 -21.27 -13.10
CA PRO A 4 -7.32 -21.25 -12.25
C PRO A 4 -6.18 -20.35 -12.77
N SER A 5 -6.41 -19.42 -13.70
CA SER A 5 -5.34 -18.71 -14.40
C SER A 5 -4.91 -17.36 -13.83
N GLY A 6 -5.33 -16.99 -12.61
CA GLY A 6 -4.91 -15.75 -11.98
C GLY A 6 -3.66 -15.95 -11.09
N THR A 7 -2.55 -15.29 -11.43
CA THR A 7 -1.42 -15.14 -10.49
C THR A 7 -1.92 -14.46 -9.22
N SER A 8 -1.71 -15.10 -8.06
CA SER A 8 -2.06 -14.54 -6.76
C SER A 8 -0.81 -13.94 -6.12
N HIS A 9 -0.95 -12.77 -5.51
CA HIS A 9 0.15 -12.07 -4.84
C HIS A 9 -0.13 -11.87 -3.35
N VAL A 10 0.95 -11.85 -2.56
CA VAL A 10 0.97 -11.41 -1.15
C VAL A 10 1.77 -10.13 -1.09
N TYR A 11 1.26 -9.13 -0.36
CA TYR A 11 1.94 -7.86 -0.13
C TYR A 11 2.28 -7.69 1.35
N VAL A 12 3.48 -7.19 1.63
CA VAL A 12 3.95 -6.88 2.99
C VAL A 12 4.50 -5.47 3.02
N GLY A 13 4.01 -4.67 3.96
CA GLY A 13 4.60 -3.39 4.31
C GLY A 13 5.54 -3.56 5.50
N THR A 14 6.75 -3.00 5.42
CA THR A 14 7.71 -3.04 6.52
C THR A 14 8.17 -1.65 6.93
N ALA A 15 8.59 -1.54 8.19
CA ALA A 15 9.19 -0.34 8.75
C ALA A 15 10.58 -0.66 9.29
N ALA A 16 11.54 0.23 9.05
CA ALA A 16 12.92 0.05 9.50
C ALA A 16 13.10 0.69 10.89
N ARG A 17 12.63 0.00 11.93
CA ARG A 17 12.65 0.48 13.33
C ARG A 17 13.91 0.09 14.12
N ILE A 18 14.71 -0.83 13.59
CA ILE A 18 15.97 -1.29 14.18
C ILE A 18 17.11 -1.22 13.15
N PRO A 19 18.38 -1.09 13.58
CA PRO A 19 19.52 -1.11 12.67
C PRO A 19 19.54 -2.37 11.78
N GLY A 20 19.76 -2.18 10.48
CA GLY A 20 19.79 -3.27 9.50
C GLY A 20 18.43 -3.71 8.96
N ALA A 21 17.31 -3.22 9.50
CA ALA A 21 15.98 -3.51 8.95
C ALA A 21 15.75 -2.78 7.62
N VAL A 22 15.01 -3.44 6.72
CA VAL A 22 14.59 -2.87 5.43
C VAL A 22 13.16 -2.37 5.53
N SER A 23 12.91 -1.17 5.00
CA SER A 23 11.57 -0.57 4.90
C SER A 23 11.07 -0.58 3.45
N GLY A 24 9.76 -0.61 3.27
CA GLY A 24 9.11 -0.50 1.98
C GLY A 24 8.00 -1.53 1.79
N ILE A 25 7.57 -1.66 0.54
CA ILE A 25 6.53 -2.62 0.14
C ILE A 25 7.22 -3.79 -0.57
N PHE A 26 6.85 -4.99 -0.19
CA PHE A 26 7.32 -6.23 -0.79
C PHE A 26 6.15 -7.02 -1.34
N ARG A 27 6.37 -7.71 -2.45
CA ARG A 27 5.40 -8.59 -3.09
C ARG A 27 6.02 -9.97 -3.31
N GLN A 28 5.22 -11.01 -3.12
CA GLN A 28 5.55 -12.37 -3.48
C GLN A 28 4.40 -12.99 -4.27
N THR A 29 4.75 -13.75 -5.31
CA THR A 29 3.79 -14.63 -5.99
C THR A 29 3.51 -15.85 -5.13
N VAL A 30 2.23 -16.16 -4.89
CA VAL A 30 1.85 -17.34 -4.10
C VAL A 30 2.43 -18.60 -4.75
N GLY A 31 3.20 -19.38 -3.97
CA GLY A 31 3.93 -20.56 -4.42
C GLY A 31 5.38 -20.31 -4.86
N SER A 32 5.81 -19.05 -4.94
CA SER A 32 7.23 -18.68 -5.08
C SER A 32 7.92 -18.65 -3.72
N ASP A 33 9.25 -18.71 -3.70
CA ASP A 33 10.12 -18.50 -2.54
C ASP A 33 10.80 -17.11 -2.56
N GLN A 34 10.54 -16.28 -3.57
CA GLN A 34 11.18 -14.98 -3.75
C GLN A 34 10.26 -13.82 -3.36
N TRP A 35 10.86 -12.80 -2.72
CA TRP A 35 10.22 -11.51 -2.45
C TRP A 35 10.82 -10.43 -3.35
N GLU A 36 9.96 -9.66 -4.00
CA GLU A 36 10.32 -8.49 -4.78
C GLU A 36 10.07 -7.22 -3.97
N ARG A 37 11.07 -6.33 -3.87
CA ARG A 37 10.87 -4.99 -3.30
C ARG A 37 10.29 -4.05 -4.35
N LEU A 38 9.07 -3.57 -4.12
CA LEU A 38 8.41 -2.59 -4.96
C LEU A 38 8.96 -1.20 -4.62
N SER A 39 9.55 -0.52 -5.59
CA SER A 39 10.30 0.73 -5.33
C SER A 39 10.09 1.83 -6.37
N LYS A 40 9.56 1.52 -7.55
CA LYS A 40 9.37 2.50 -8.61
C LYS A 40 8.33 3.54 -8.19
N GLY A 41 8.76 4.80 -8.07
CA GLY A 41 7.91 5.92 -7.65
C GLY A 41 7.73 6.06 -6.13
N LEU A 42 8.39 5.21 -5.33
CA LEU A 42 8.44 5.31 -3.87
C LEU A 42 9.77 5.96 -3.42
N PRO A 43 9.80 6.63 -2.26
CA PRO A 43 11.05 7.12 -1.69
C PRO A 43 11.94 5.95 -1.26
N GLY A 44 13.27 6.18 -1.24
CA GLY A 44 14.25 5.12 -0.94
C GLY A 44 14.06 4.44 0.42
N ARG A 45 13.57 5.18 1.43
CA ARG A 45 13.16 4.69 2.75
C ARG A 45 11.70 5.10 2.98
N MET A 46 10.85 4.13 3.32
CA MET A 46 9.42 4.33 3.51
C MET A 46 8.90 3.33 4.52
N ASP A 47 8.56 3.77 5.73
CA ASP A 47 7.88 2.91 6.68
C ASP A 47 6.40 2.79 6.26
N VAL A 48 6.02 1.59 5.85
CA VAL A 48 4.67 1.28 5.37
C VAL A 48 3.83 0.80 6.53
N GLN A 49 2.71 1.48 6.76
CA GLN A 49 1.81 1.25 7.90
C GLN A 49 0.51 0.55 7.47
N ALA A 50 0.06 0.78 6.23
CA ALA A 50 -1.16 0.17 5.69
C ALA A 50 -0.98 -0.23 4.23
N ILE A 51 -1.61 -1.32 3.82
CA ILE A 51 -1.79 -1.72 2.43
C ILE A 51 -3.27 -2.08 2.25
N THR A 52 -3.90 -1.56 1.20
CA THR A 52 -5.31 -1.82 0.91
C THR A 52 -5.50 -1.99 -0.59
N ILE A 53 -6.04 -3.13 -0.99
CA ILE A 53 -6.35 -3.45 -2.39
C ILE A 53 -7.80 -3.06 -2.65
N HIS A 54 -8.07 -2.46 -3.82
CA HIS A 54 -9.43 -2.09 -4.20
C HIS A 54 -10.32 -3.33 -4.39
N PRO A 55 -11.56 -3.33 -3.86
CA PRO A 55 -12.37 -4.55 -3.74
C PRO A 55 -12.81 -5.14 -5.09
N THR A 56 -12.79 -4.35 -6.17
CA THR A 56 -13.21 -4.79 -7.51
C THR A 56 -12.13 -4.59 -8.57
N ASP A 57 -10.95 -4.09 -8.21
CA ASP A 57 -9.83 -3.86 -9.14
C ASP A 57 -8.51 -4.19 -8.44
N SER A 58 -7.99 -5.39 -8.64
CA SER A 58 -6.78 -5.84 -7.95
C SER A 58 -5.52 -5.06 -8.36
N ASN A 59 -5.52 -4.36 -9.49
CA ASN A 59 -4.38 -3.53 -9.90
C ASN A 59 -4.29 -2.23 -9.10
N LEU A 60 -5.41 -1.80 -8.51
CA LEU A 60 -5.51 -0.56 -7.75
C LEU A 60 -5.20 -0.84 -6.28
N ILE A 61 -4.01 -0.43 -5.85
CA ILE A 61 -3.49 -0.65 -4.50
C ILE A 61 -3.18 0.69 -3.85
N PHE A 62 -3.52 0.83 -2.58
CA PHE A 62 -3.20 1.99 -1.77
C PHE A 62 -2.24 1.59 -0.65
N ALA A 63 -1.29 2.47 -0.35
CA ALA A 63 -0.38 2.31 0.78
C ALA A 63 -0.42 3.53 1.68
N GLY A 64 -0.55 3.30 2.99
CA GLY A 64 -0.36 4.30 4.03
C GLY A 64 1.06 4.24 4.56
N SER A 65 1.67 5.40 4.76
CA SER A 65 3.06 5.49 5.23
C SER A 65 3.25 6.60 6.25
N GLN A 66 4.44 6.64 6.83
CA GLN A 66 4.88 7.72 7.70
C GLN A 66 4.83 9.13 7.05
N ASN A 67 4.82 9.24 5.72
CA ASN A 67 4.86 10.52 5.00
C ASN A 67 3.71 10.65 3.96
N GLY A 68 2.55 10.09 4.30
CA GLY A 68 1.33 10.23 3.53
C GLY A 68 0.95 9.00 2.69
N PRO A 69 -0.15 9.13 1.92
CA PRO A 69 -0.72 8.04 1.14
C PRO A 69 -0.11 7.92 -0.27
N TYR A 70 -0.02 6.69 -0.75
CA TYR A 70 0.45 6.33 -2.10
C TYR A 70 -0.56 5.44 -2.80
N ARG A 71 -0.53 5.46 -4.13
CA ARG A 71 -1.38 4.63 -4.99
C ARG A 71 -0.53 3.94 -6.06
N SER A 72 -0.85 2.70 -6.37
CA SER A 72 -0.47 2.01 -7.59
C SER A 72 -1.72 1.69 -8.41
N ARG A 73 -1.59 1.69 -9.73
CA ARG A 73 -2.64 1.31 -10.70
C ARG A 73 -2.26 0.09 -11.54
N ASP A 74 -1.16 -0.56 -11.18
CA ASP A 74 -0.49 -1.60 -11.96
C ASP A 74 0.06 -2.70 -11.03
N ASP A 75 -0.75 -3.12 -10.05
CA ASP A 75 -0.47 -4.24 -9.16
C ASP A 75 0.81 -4.04 -8.30
N GLY A 76 1.18 -2.78 -8.08
CA GLY A 76 2.35 -2.38 -7.32
C GLY A 76 3.63 -2.20 -8.15
N ALA A 77 3.57 -2.35 -9.48
CA ALA A 77 4.73 -2.17 -10.35
C ALA A 77 5.23 -0.72 -10.38
N SER A 78 4.36 0.26 -10.20
CA SER A 78 4.69 1.67 -10.00
C SER A 78 3.74 2.36 -9.04
N TRP A 79 4.27 3.37 -8.35
CA TRP A 79 3.54 4.10 -7.33
C TRP A 79 3.60 5.61 -7.57
N GLU A 80 2.55 6.29 -7.14
CA GLU A 80 2.47 7.74 -7.09
C GLU A 80 2.02 8.18 -5.69
N ARG A 81 2.59 9.28 -5.19
CA ARG A 81 2.10 9.90 -3.97
C ARG A 81 0.77 10.57 -4.26
N LEU A 82 -0.24 10.33 -3.43
CA LEU A 82 -1.51 11.05 -3.52
C LEU A 82 -1.34 12.45 -2.89
N PRO A 83 -1.87 13.52 -3.51
CA PRO A 83 -1.85 14.85 -2.92
C PRO A 83 -2.50 14.83 -1.54
N PHE A 84 -1.77 15.31 -0.54
CA PHE A 84 -2.26 15.46 0.82
C PHE A 84 -1.70 16.79 1.37
N PRO A 85 -2.50 17.62 2.04
CA PRO A 85 -2.07 18.95 2.49
C PRO A 85 -0.83 18.94 3.40
N ASP A 86 -0.67 17.87 4.19
CA ASP A 86 0.47 17.67 5.07
C ASP A 86 1.41 16.60 4.52
N GLU A 87 2.64 17.01 4.19
CA GLU A 87 3.65 16.10 3.65
C GLU A 87 4.16 15.07 4.68
N GLY A 88 4.04 15.38 5.98
CA GLY A 88 4.46 14.53 7.09
C GLY A 88 3.34 13.74 7.76
N GLN A 89 2.11 13.78 7.22
CA GLN A 89 1.00 13.07 7.84
C GLN A 89 1.22 11.55 7.79
N GLU A 90 1.29 10.92 8.96
CA GLU A 90 1.30 9.45 9.05
C GLU A 90 -0.09 8.88 8.73
N VAL A 91 -0.14 7.87 7.85
CA VAL A 91 -1.38 7.19 7.46
C VAL A 91 -1.33 5.74 7.93
N TRP A 92 -2.03 5.46 9.02
CA TRP A 92 -2.00 4.17 9.72
C TRP A 92 -3.04 3.17 9.21
N SER A 93 -4.11 3.64 8.59
CA SER A 93 -5.15 2.77 8.04
C SER A 93 -5.79 3.42 6.82
N ILE A 94 -6.18 2.57 5.86
CA ILE A 94 -6.95 2.94 4.68
C ILE A 94 -8.10 1.96 4.60
N LEU A 95 -9.32 2.47 4.46
CA LEU A 95 -10.52 1.66 4.27
C LEU A 95 -11.26 2.15 3.04
N ILE A 96 -11.62 1.24 2.15
CA ILE A 96 -12.44 1.52 0.97
C ILE A 96 -13.88 1.18 1.33
N HIS A 97 -14.81 2.10 1.07
CA HIS A 97 -16.20 1.85 1.38
C HIS A 97 -16.74 0.70 0.50
N PRO A 98 -17.30 -0.38 1.10
CA PRO A 98 -17.53 -1.64 0.38
C PRO A 98 -18.68 -1.56 -0.64
N ARG A 99 -19.58 -0.58 -0.51
CA ARG A 99 -20.71 -0.36 -1.43
C ARG A 99 -20.54 0.85 -2.35
N ASP A 100 -19.50 1.64 -2.12
CA ASP A 100 -19.16 2.82 -2.92
C ASP A 100 -17.64 2.98 -2.92
N PRO A 101 -16.91 2.23 -3.76
CA PRO A 101 -15.45 2.24 -3.76
C PRO A 101 -14.82 3.58 -4.18
N ARG A 102 -15.63 4.56 -4.58
CA ARG A 102 -15.17 5.95 -4.81
C ARG A 102 -14.90 6.69 -3.50
N THR A 103 -15.40 6.18 -2.38
CA THR A 103 -15.22 6.75 -1.05
C THR A 103 -14.21 5.91 -0.27
N MET A 104 -13.20 6.57 0.32
CA MET A 104 -12.18 5.95 1.16
C MET A 104 -11.98 6.76 2.43
N TYR A 105 -11.56 6.10 3.50
CA TYR A 105 -11.27 6.71 4.79
C TYR A 105 -9.82 6.47 5.16
N LEU A 106 -9.14 7.51 5.63
CA LEU A 106 -7.77 7.45 6.12
C LEU A 106 -7.75 7.74 7.61
N GLY A 107 -7.22 6.81 8.40
CA GLY A 107 -6.92 7.03 9.82
C GLY A 107 -5.47 7.46 9.99
N THR A 108 -5.24 8.60 10.62
CA THR A 108 -3.91 9.24 10.69
C THR A 108 -3.40 9.40 12.13
N SER A 109 -2.10 9.65 12.26
CA SER A 109 -1.47 10.10 13.50
C SER A 109 -0.74 11.44 13.26
N PRO A 110 -0.97 12.49 14.07
CA PRO A 110 -1.89 12.56 15.21
C PRO A 110 -3.35 12.33 14.80
N VAL A 111 -4.19 11.96 15.78
CA VAL A 111 -5.56 11.44 15.56
C VAL A 111 -6.39 12.43 14.74
N ALA A 112 -6.62 12.07 13.48
CA ALA A 112 -7.57 12.70 12.60
C ALA A 112 -8.13 11.63 11.64
N VAL A 113 -9.35 11.84 11.16
CA VAL A 113 -9.98 11.00 10.14
C VAL A 113 -10.34 11.90 8.97
N TYR A 114 -9.87 11.53 7.79
CA TYR A 114 -10.12 12.25 6.54
C TYR A 114 -11.03 11.42 5.63
N ARG A 115 -11.85 12.11 4.81
CA ARG A 115 -12.76 11.54 3.81
C ARG A 115 -12.51 12.17 2.44
#